data_AF-A0A6M0BMT6-F1
#
_entry.id   AF-A0A6M0BMT6-F1
#
_cell.length_a   1.000
_cell.length_b   1.000
_cell.length_c   1.000
_cell.angle_alpha   90.00
_cell.angle_beta   90.00
_cell.angle_gamma   90.00
#
_symmetry.space_group_name_H-M   'P 1'
#
loop_
_entity.id
_entity.type
_entity.pdbx_description
1 polymer ?
#
loop_
_entity_poly.entity_id
_entity_poly.type
_entity_poly.pdbx_seq_one_letter_code
_entity_poly.pdbx_strand_id
1 'polypeptide(L)'
;MTALDTPLSKNNNQKDNKIGFFNCFYGQNQGWKGDLDGIAFDDRGIKAKLLDLEKSCYIVRSQGQIGVTQEGYWYPSENGKSSQVELLMAVPPIQIQQLGDPSFLSFHGVKSAYVTGAMAGGIASEEMVIALGKERILSSFGAGGLSPSRLEAAIKRIQQALPQGPYAFNLIHSPSEPAIERHAVDLFLNY
;
A
#
# COMPACT_ATOMS: atom_id res chain seq x y z
N MET A 1 -45.64 5.40 18.78
CA MET A 1 -45.43 6.85 18.57
C MET A 1 -44.78 7.38 19.84
N THR A 2 -43.46 7.33 19.93
CA THR A 2 -42.72 7.78 21.12
C THR A 2 -41.27 8.08 20.73
N ALA A 3 -40.97 9.38 20.76
CA ALA A 3 -39.68 10.05 20.84
C ALA A 3 -38.52 9.57 19.94
N LEU A 4 -38.49 10.14 18.74
CA LEU A 4 -37.28 10.36 17.95
C LEU A 4 -36.30 11.27 18.70
N ASP A 5 -35.03 10.86 18.70
CA ASP A 5 -33.82 11.66 18.57
C ASP A 5 -33.86 13.09 19.14
N THR A 6 -33.38 13.22 20.38
CA THR A 6 -32.88 14.51 20.88
C THR A 6 -31.39 14.60 20.53
N PRO A 7 -30.94 15.55 19.71
CA PRO A 7 -29.51 15.75 19.50
C PRO A 7 -28.92 16.29 20.80
N LEU A 8 -27.96 15.54 21.37
CA LEU A 8 -27.19 15.96 22.53
C LEU A 8 -26.54 17.32 22.25
N SER A 9 -27.04 18.32 22.99
CA SER A 9 -26.38 19.54 23.46
C SER A 9 -25.08 19.93 22.74
N LYS A 10 -25.15 20.98 21.91
CA LYS A 10 -23.99 21.76 21.48
C LYS A 10 -23.35 22.43 22.71
N ASN A 11 -22.33 21.81 23.26
CA ASN A 11 -21.40 22.50 24.15
C ASN A 11 -20.44 23.34 23.30
N ASN A 12 -20.81 24.60 23.07
CA ASN A 12 -20.07 25.59 22.28
C ASN A 12 -18.82 26.14 23.00
N ASN A 13 -17.94 25.27 23.55
CA ASN A 13 -16.68 25.71 24.17
C ASN A 13 -15.53 24.69 24.05
N GLN A 14 -15.60 23.76 23.09
CA GLN A 14 -14.44 22.99 22.69
C GLN A 14 -13.89 23.56 21.39
N LYS A 15 -12.59 23.80 21.36
CA LYS A 15 -11.80 23.95 20.12
C LYS A 15 -11.87 22.62 19.38
N ASP A 16 -13.05 22.23 18.92
CA ASP A 16 -13.26 21.00 18.17
C ASP A 16 -12.59 21.20 16.82
N ASN A 17 -11.51 20.45 16.59
CA ASN A 17 -11.18 20.12 15.22
C ASN A 17 -12.41 19.41 14.64
N LYS A 18 -12.78 19.71 13.39
CA LYS A 18 -14.09 19.35 12.80
C LYS A 18 -14.27 17.84 12.53
N ILE A 19 -13.59 16.99 13.28
CA ILE A 19 -13.53 15.54 13.19
C ILE A 19 -14.55 14.97 14.16
N GLY A 20 -15.53 14.24 13.64
CA GLY A 20 -16.47 13.47 14.45
C GLY A 20 -15.99 12.02 14.60
N PHE A 21 -16.20 11.41 15.76
CA PHE A 21 -16.01 9.97 15.96
C PHE A 21 -17.36 9.32 16.24
N PHE A 22 -17.76 8.41 15.36
CA PHE A 22 -18.96 7.60 15.54
C PHE A 22 -18.56 6.28 16.18
N ASN A 23 -19.18 5.97 17.32
CA ASN A 23 -18.82 4.77 18.08
C ASN A 23 -19.35 3.52 17.35
N CYS A 24 -18.48 2.84 16.61
CA CYS A 24 -18.81 1.59 15.91
C CYS A 24 -18.39 0.33 16.69
N PHE A 25 -17.65 0.48 17.80
CA PHE A 25 -17.10 -0.65 18.56
C PHE A 25 -17.56 -0.61 20.03
N TYR A 26 -18.06 -1.74 20.53
CA TYR A 26 -18.53 -1.96 21.90
C TYR A 26 -17.37 -2.23 22.90
N GLY A 27 -16.28 -1.45 22.80
CA GLY A 27 -15.11 -1.55 23.69
C GLY A 27 -14.93 -0.29 24.51
N GLN A 28 -15.84 -0.02 25.44
CA GLN A 28 -15.77 1.16 26.30
C GLN A 28 -14.65 0.95 27.34
N ASN A 29 -13.72 1.90 27.45
CA ASN A 29 -12.65 2.05 28.46
C ASN A 29 -11.24 1.53 28.09
N GLN A 30 -10.70 1.95 26.95
CA GLN A 30 -9.26 1.84 26.68
C GLN A 30 -8.56 3.18 26.94
N GLY A 31 -7.50 3.15 27.76
CA GLY A 31 -6.65 4.31 27.99
C GLY A 31 -5.47 4.32 27.03
N TRP A 32 -4.99 5.51 26.68
CA TRP A 32 -3.71 5.69 26.00
C TRP A 32 -2.72 6.37 26.94
N LYS A 33 -1.46 5.93 26.91
CA LYS A 33 -0.36 6.56 27.64
C LYS A 33 0.83 6.78 26.71
N GLY A 34 1.35 8.00 26.72
CA GLY A 34 2.50 8.44 25.95
C GLY A 34 2.72 9.94 26.14
N ASP A 35 3.61 10.51 25.34
CA ASP A 35 3.87 11.95 25.35
C ASP A 35 2.70 12.73 24.73
N LEU A 36 2.12 13.64 25.52
CA LEU A 36 1.00 14.48 25.08
C LEU A 36 1.41 15.45 23.97
N ASP A 37 2.67 15.89 23.95
CA ASP A 37 3.21 16.76 22.89
C ASP A 37 3.35 16.02 21.55
N GLY A 38 3.36 14.68 21.59
CA GLY A 38 3.34 13.82 20.41
C GLY A 38 1.97 13.70 19.73
N ILE A 39 0.90 14.22 20.34
CA ILE A 39 -0.46 14.18 19.79
C ILE A 39 -0.68 15.38 18.87
N ALA A 40 -0.95 15.11 17.60
CA ALA A 40 -1.34 16.13 16.64
C ALA A 40 -2.86 16.35 16.67
N PHE A 41 -3.28 17.60 16.85
CA PHE A 41 -4.68 18.02 16.80
C PHE A 41 -5.01 18.89 15.58
N ASP A 42 -3.99 19.43 14.89
CA ASP A 42 -4.16 20.22 13.68
C ASP A 42 -4.14 19.36 12.41
N ASP A 43 -4.83 19.84 11.36
CA ASP A 43 -4.99 19.11 10.10
C ASP A 43 -3.66 18.67 9.46
N ARG A 44 -2.61 19.49 9.55
CA ARG A 44 -1.30 19.17 8.95
C ARG A 44 -0.61 18.06 9.72
N GLY A 45 -0.56 18.16 11.05
CA GLY A 45 0.03 17.15 11.92
C GLY A 45 -0.72 15.81 11.84
N ILE A 46 -2.06 15.85 11.82
CA ILE A 46 -2.91 14.67 11.65
C ILE A 46 -2.61 14.01 10.30
N LYS A 47 -2.64 14.78 9.20
CA LYS A 47 -2.36 14.25 7.87
C LYS A 47 -0.96 13.65 7.77
N ALA A 48 0.05 14.31 8.34
CA ALA A 48 1.43 13.82 8.32
C ALA A 48 1.55 12.46 9.01
N LYS A 49 0.93 12.28 10.18
CA LYS A 49 0.95 11.02 10.92
C LYS A 49 0.16 9.91 10.21
N LEU A 50 -1.00 10.23 9.63
CA LEU A 50 -1.81 9.26 8.88
C LEU A 50 -1.16 8.78 7.58
N LEU A 51 -0.32 9.61 6.94
CA LEU A 51 0.39 9.26 5.71
C LEU A 51 1.66 8.42 5.95
N ASP A 52 2.14 8.35 7.18
CA ASP A 52 3.28 7.51 7.55
C ASP A 52 2.78 6.12 7.98
N LEU A 53 2.61 5.28 6.95
CA LEU A 53 2.05 3.93 7.07
C LEU A 53 2.99 2.94 7.76
N GLU A 54 4.28 3.28 7.92
CA GLU A 54 5.27 2.40 8.54
C GLU A 54 5.19 2.39 10.08
N LYS A 55 4.41 3.31 10.65
CA LYS A 55 4.18 3.40 12.09
C LYS A 55 2.73 3.10 12.45
N SER A 56 2.55 2.58 13.66
CA SER A 56 1.23 2.49 14.26
C SER A 56 0.61 3.88 14.36
N CYS A 57 -0.69 3.99 14.15
CA CYS A 57 -1.45 5.21 14.40
C CYS A 57 -2.47 4.96 15.50
N TYR A 58 -2.44 5.79 16.53
CA TYR A 58 -3.43 5.84 17.60
C TYR A 58 -4.29 7.08 17.43
N ILE A 59 -5.59 6.88 17.34
CA ILE A 59 -6.59 7.94 17.38
C ILE A 59 -7.05 8.06 18.82
N VAL A 60 -6.90 9.24 19.40
CA VAL A 60 -7.13 9.49 20.82
C VAL A 60 -8.07 10.67 21.03
N ARG A 61 -8.78 10.70 22.15
CA ARG A 61 -9.52 11.87 22.62
C ARG A 61 -8.82 12.46 23.84
N SER A 62 -8.46 13.74 23.77
CA SER A 62 -7.90 14.49 24.90
C SER A 62 -8.60 15.83 25.02
N GLN A 63 -9.09 16.15 26.22
CA GLN A 63 -9.80 17.41 26.52
C GLN A 63 -10.98 17.71 25.56
N GLY A 64 -11.60 16.66 24.99
CA GLY A 64 -12.69 16.74 24.03
C GLY A 64 -12.27 16.76 22.55
N GLN A 65 -11.00 17.02 22.26
CA GLN A 65 -10.48 17.03 20.89
C GLN A 65 -9.99 15.65 20.48
N ILE A 66 -10.13 15.34 19.19
CA ILE A 66 -9.60 14.10 18.62
C ILE A 66 -8.21 14.37 18.07
N GLY A 67 -7.21 13.64 18.53
CA GLY A 67 -5.85 13.75 18.06
C GLY A 67 -5.33 12.45 17.45
N VAL A 68 -4.22 12.55 16.72
CA VAL A 68 -3.48 11.40 16.19
C VAL A 68 -2.07 11.40 16.74
N THR A 69 -1.61 10.22 17.20
CA THR A 69 -0.23 9.99 17.62
C THR A 69 0.28 8.67 17.06
N GLN A 70 1.59 8.55 16.90
CA GLN A 70 2.26 7.34 16.39
C GLN A 70 3.09 6.64 17.48
N GLU A 71 3.01 7.14 18.70
CA GLU A 71 3.80 6.69 19.83
C GLU A 71 2.89 6.34 21.00
N GLY A 72 3.51 5.87 22.08
CA GLY A 72 2.83 5.42 23.28
C GLY A 72 2.26 4.02 23.14
N TYR A 73 1.44 3.66 24.11
CA TYR A 73 0.83 2.35 24.20
C TYR A 73 -0.55 2.47 24.81
N TRP A 74 -1.44 1.56 24.42
CA TRP A 74 -2.74 1.45 25.04
C TRP A 74 -2.66 0.57 26.29
N TYR A 75 -3.57 0.79 27.22
CA TYR A 75 -3.73 -0.05 28.41
C TYR A 75 -5.22 -0.20 28.73
N PRO A 76 -5.65 -1.36 29.26
CA PRO A 76 -7.01 -1.51 29.75
C PRO A 76 -7.21 -0.55 30.94
N SER A 77 -8.28 0.25 30.92
CA SER A 77 -8.55 1.16 32.03
C SER A 77 -9.01 0.36 33.26
N GLU A 78 -8.24 0.42 34.35
CA GLU A 78 -8.63 -0.20 35.62
C GLU A 78 -9.62 0.70 36.39
N ASN A 79 -10.72 0.11 36.84
CA ASN A 79 -11.59 0.64 37.90
C ASN A 79 -12.01 2.11 37.77
N GLY A 80 -12.67 2.46 36.65
CA GLY A 80 -13.47 3.70 36.56
C GLY A 80 -12.68 5.02 36.65
N LYS A 81 -11.35 4.97 36.68
CA LYS A 81 -10.51 6.17 36.52
C LYS A 81 -10.35 6.44 35.03
N SER A 82 -11.12 7.39 34.50
CA SER A 82 -10.93 7.89 33.15
C SER A 82 -9.48 8.32 32.96
N SER A 83 -8.81 7.73 31.96
CA SER A 83 -7.51 8.20 31.52
C SER A 83 -7.62 9.65 31.06
N GLN A 84 -6.56 10.44 31.23
CA GLN A 84 -6.52 11.81 30.68
C GLN A 84 -6.66 11.82 29.15
N VAL A 85 -6.31 10.70 28.52
CA VAL A 85 -6.40 10.47 27.08
C VAL A 85 -7.09 9.14 26.84
N GLU A 86 -8.26 9.20 26.22
CA GLU A 86 -9.03 8.03 25.80
C GLU A 86 -8.48 7.51 24.46
N LEU A 87 -8.27 6.20 24.33
CA LEU A 87 -7.98 5.59 23.03
C LEU A 87 -9.29 5.31 22.30
N LEU A 88 -9.43 5.87 21.09
CA LEU A 88 -10.60 5.64 20.23
C LEU A 88 -10.34 4.52 19.22
N MET A 89 -9.13 4.47 18.64
CA MET A 89 -8.75 3.48 17.63
C MET A 89 -7.24 3.29 17.61
N ALA A 90 -6.79 2.08 17.30
CA ALA A 90 -5.40 1.79 16.99
C ALA A 90 -5.32 1.10 15.62
N VAL A 91 -4.41 1.57 14.78
CA VAL A 91 -4.11 0.99 13.47
C VAL A 91 -2.64 0.56 13.49
N PRO A 92 -2.32 -0.72 13.24
CA PRO A 92 -0.92 -1.15 13.17
C PRO A 92 -0.23 -0.59 11.91
N PRO A 93 1.10 -0.68 11.80
CA PRO A 93 1.80 -0.37 10.57
C PRO A 93 1.26 -1.18 9.40
N ILE A 94 1.10 -0.53 8.24
CA ILE A 94 0.66 -1.15 7.00
C ILE A 94 1.78 -1.05 5.97
N GLN A 95 2.41 -2.19 5.69
CA GLN A 95 3.48 -2.29 4.71
C GLN A 95 2.92 -2.66 3.33
N ILE A 96 3.56 -2.18 2.26
CA ILE A 96 3.11 -2.45 0.89
C ILE A 96 3.08 -3.95 0.55
N GLN A 97 3.93 -4.75 1.21
CA GLN A 97 4.00 -6.21 1.06
C GLN A 97 2.76 -6.93 1.61
N GLN A 98 1.94 -6.26 2.42
CA GLN A 98 0.69 -6.80 2.93
C GLN A 98 -0.47 -6.67 1.93
N LEU A 99 -0.27 -5.91 0.84
CA LEU A 99 -1.27 -5.75 -0.21
C LEU A 99 -1.10 -6.84 -1.26
N GLY A 100 -2.14 -7.65 -1.45
CA GLY A 100 -2.16 -8.75 -2.41
C GLY A 100 -1.72 -10.08 -1.81
N ASP A 101 -1.24 -10.99 -2.66
CA ASP A 101 -0.86 -12.35 -2.26
C ASP A 101 0.65 -12.41 -1.94
N PRO A 102 1.04 -12.76 -0.69
CA PRO A 102 2.45 -12.90 -0.32
C PRO A 102 3.19 -13.98 -1.13
N SER A 103 2.49 -15.00 -1.65
CA SER A 103 3.10 -16.04 -2.48
C SER A 103 3.56 -15.51 -3.84
N PHE A 104 2.90 -14.47 -4.37
CA PHE A 104 3.34 -13.80 -5.60
C PHE A 104 4.69 -13.10 -5.38
N LEU A 105 4.88 -12.47 -4.21
CA LEU A 105 6.12 -11.78 -3.85
C LEU A 105 7.30 -12.74 -3.81
N SER A 106 7.12 -13.87 -3.11
CA SER A 106 8.17 -14.87 -2.94
C SER A 106 8.45 -15.62 -4.24
N PHE A 107 7.42 -15.96 -5.02
CA PHE A 107 7.58 -16.68 -6.28
C PHE A 107 8.32 -15.84 -7.35
N HIS A 108 7.95 -14.57 -7.51
CA HIS A 108 8.56 -13.70 -8.53
C HIS A 108 9.74 -12.86 -8.01
N GLY A 109 10.06 -12.91 -6.71
CA GLY A 109 11.16 -12.15 -6.13
C GLY A 109 10.96 -10.62 -6.16
N VAL A 110 9.72 -10.17 -5.97
CA VAL A 110 9.31 -8.75 -6.08
C VAL A 110 8.95 -8.14 -4.73
N LYS A 111 9.01 -6.79 -4.62
CA LYS A 111 8.70 -6.05 -3.39
C LYS A 111 7.22 -5.69 -3.22
N SER A 112 6.41 -5.86 -4.25
CA SER A 112 4.99 -5.50 -4.27
C SER A 112 4.21 -6.45 -5.17
N ALA A 113 2.95 -6.75 -4.83
CA ALA A 113 2.07 -7.60 -5.62
C ALA A 113 1.49 -6.80 -6.81
N TYR A 114 2.37 -6.40 -7.71
CA TYR A 114 2.08 -5.50 -8.81
C TYR A 114 2.92 -5.88 -10.03
N VAL A 115 2.33 -5.73 -11.21
CA VAL A 115 2.98 -5.97 -12.50
C VAL A 115 2.60 -4.86 -13.47
N THR A 116 3.57 -4.42 -14.27
CA THR A 116 3.27 -3.62 -15.46
C THR A 116 3.05 -4.55 -16.65
N GLY A 117 1.87 -4.43 -17.27
CA GLY A 117 1.49 -5.22 -18.43
C GLY A 117 2.33 -4.88 -19.66
N ALA A 118 2.44 -5.85 -20.56
CA ALA A 118 3.11 -5.66 -21.83
C ALA A 118 2.36 -4.68 -22.73
N MET A 119 3.12 -3.87 -23.46
CA MET A 119 2.61 -2.94 -24.46
C MET A 119 3.39 -3.18 -25.75
N ALA A 120 2.70 -3.64 -26.79
CA ALA A 120 3.28 -4.16 -28.04
C ALA A 120 4.20 -3.16 -28.77
N GLY A 121 4.98 -3.66 -29.73
CA GLY A 121 5.91 -2.85 -30.52
C GLY A 121 7.06 -2.27 -29.69
N GLY A 122 7.36 -2.85 -28.53
CA GLY A 122 8.40 -2.34 -27.62
C GLY A 122 8.01 -1.08 -26.86
N ILE A 123 6.72 -0.72 -26.77
CA ILE A 123 6.26 0.40 -25.92
C ILE A 123 6.59 0.12 -24.46
N ALA A 124 6.34 -1.11 -24.00
CA ALA A 124 6.94 -1.62 -22.76
C ALA A 124 8.40 -1.99 -23.07
N SER A 125 9.26 -0.97 -23.06
CA SER A 125 10.64 -1.04 -23.56
C SER A 125 11.61 -1.70 -22.58
N GLU A 126 12.83 -1.99 -23.04
CA GLU A 126 13.88 -2.50 -22.16
C GLU A 126 14.20 -1.53 -21.03
N GLU A 127 14.21 -0.22 -21.29
CA GLU A 127 14.47 0.80 -20.26
C GLU A 127 13.41 0.75 -19.16
N MET A 128 12.14 0.61 -19.52
CA MET A 128 11.05 0.49 -18.55
C MET A 128 11.18 -0.79 -17.73
N VAL A 129 11.37 -1.94 -18.39
CA VAL A 129 11.50 -3.23 -17.71
C VAL A 129 12.71 -3.24 -16.78
N ILE A 130 13.86 -2.69 -17.23
CA ILE A 130 15.08 -2.62 -16.43
C ILE A 130 14.91 -1.68 -15.23
N ALA A 131 14.30 -0.51 -15.42
CA ALA A 131 14.06 0.44 -14.33
C ALA A 131 13.18 -0.17 -13.23
N LEU A 132 12.09 -0.85 -13.63
CA LEU A 132 11.17 -1.50 -12.69
C LEU A 132 11.80 -2.75 -12.04
N GLY A 133 12.53 -3.56 -12.80
CA GLY A 133 13.18 -4.75 -12.27
C GLY A 133 14.27 -4.42 -11.24
N LYS A 134 15.04 -3.33 -11.44
CA LYS A 134 16.00 -2.84 -10.43
C LYS A 134 15.33 -2.47 -9.11
N GLU A 135 14.10 -1.98 -9.18
CA GLU A 135 13.24 -1.70 -8.04
C GLU A 135 12.46 -2.91 -7.53
N ARG A 136 12.74 -4.13 -8.03
CA ARG A 136 12.03 -5.37 -7.68
C ARG A 136 10.52 -5.30 -7.98
N ILE A 137 10.14 -4.67 -9.08
CA ILE A 137 8.76 -4.63 -9.59
C ILE A 137 8.72 -5.44 -10.89
N LEU A 138 7.76 -6.37 -11.01
CA LEU A 138 7.63 -7.19 -12.21
C LEU A 138 7.15 -6.35 -13.40
N SER A 139 7.77 -6.54 -14.55
CA SER A 139 7.39 -5.87 -15.80
C SER A 139 7.50 -6.83 -16.97
N SER A 140 6.50 -6.83 -17.85
CA SER A 140 6.48 -7.65 -19.06
C SER A 140 6.90 -6.83 -20.27
N PHE A 141 8.00 -7.21 -20.92
CA PHE A 141 8.48 -6.56 -22.13
C PHE A 141 7.51 -6.75 -23.30
N GLY A 142 7.33 -5.69 -24.07
CA GLY A 142 6.41 -5.58 -25.20
C GLY A 142 6.87 -6.28 -26.48
N ALA A 143 7.03 -7.60 -26.45
CA ALA A 143 7.57 -8.37 -27.58
C ALA A 143 6.68 -8.44 -28.83
N GLY A 144 5.36 -8.25 -28.69
CA GLY A 144 4.42 -8.38 -29.80
C GLY A 144 4.74 -7.47 -30.98
N GLY A 145 4.77 -8.03 -32.19
CA GLY A 145 5.05 -7.30 -33.43
C GLY A 145 6.53 -6.96 -33.68
N LEU A 146 7.46 -7.41 -32.83
CA LEU A 146 8.89 -7.23 -33.05
C LEU A 146 9.47 -8.35 -33.92
N SER A 147 10.52 -8.02 -34.68
CA SER A 147 11.28 -9.04 -35.40
C SER A 147 12.03 -9.96 -34.42
N PRO A 148 12.33 -11.21 -34.81
CA PRO A 148 13.21 -12.12 -34.08
C PRO A 148 14.50 -11.49 -33.55
N SER A 149 15.24 -10.79 -34.41
CA SER A 149 16.50 -10.14 -34.07
C SER A 149 16.32 -9.03 -33.03
N ARG A 150 15.21 -8.29 -33.09
CA ARG A 150 14.91 -7.23 -32.13
C ARG A 150 14.54 -7.81 -30.77
N LEU A 151 13.77 -8.90 -30.74
CA LEU A 151 13.41 -9.63 -29.53
C LEU A 151 14.65 -10.22 -28.85
N GLU A 152 15.51 -10.89 -29.61
CA GLU A 152 16.77 -11.44 -29.09
C GLU A 152 17.67 -10.35 -28.48
N ALA A 153 17.80 -9.20 -29.14
CA ALA A 153 18.56 -8.07 -28.61
C ALA A 153 17.96 -7.54 -27.29
N ALA A 154 16.63 -7.49 -27.18
CA ALA A 154 15.94 -7.09 -25.96
C ALA A 154 16.17 -8.09 -24.81
N ILE A 155 16.09 -9.40 -25.10
CA ILE A 155 16.37 -10.48 -24.12
C ILE A 155 17.76 -10.30 -23.53
N LYS A 156 18.79 -10.24 -24.38
CA LYS A 156 20.20 -10.08 -23.94
C LYS A 156 20.38 -8.83 -23.08
N ARG A 157 19.81 -7.71 -23.50
CA ARG A 157 19.94 -6.43 -22.80
C ARG A 157 19.28 -6.46 -21.43
N ILE A 158 18.05 -6.99 -21.33
CA ILE A 158 17.31 -7.10 -20.08
C ILE A 158 18.02 -8.08 -19.13
N GLN A 159 18.42 -9.26 -19.61
CA GLN A 159 19.14 -10.24 -18.80
C GLN A 159 20.49 -9.73 -18.30
N GLN A 160 21.25 -9.00 -19.13
CA GLN A 160 22.51 -8.40 -18.73
C GLN A 160 22.31 -7.39 -17.58
N ALA A 161 21.22 -6.62 -17.61
CA ALA A 161 20.93 -5.63 -16.58
C ALA A 161 20.25 -6.23 -15.33
N LEU A 162 19.54 -7.35 -15.50
CA LEU A 162 18.76 -8.04 -14.47
C LEU A 162 19.07 -9.55 -14.47
N PRO A 163 20.29 -9.97 -14.13
CA PRO A 163 20.70 -11.39 -14.25
C PRO A 163 19.91 -12.34 -13.35
N GLN A 164 19.25 -11.82 -12.31
CA GLN A 164 18.40 -12.57 -11.39
C GLN A 164 16.94 -12.12 -11.45
N GLY A 165 16.55 -11.46 -12.54
CA GLY A 165 15.24 -10.83 -12.67
C GLY A 165 15.02 -9.67 -11.68
N PRO A 166 13.75 -9.32 -11.38
CA PRO A 166 12.53 -9.83 -12.01
C PRO A 166 12.27 -9.18 -13.37
N TYR A 167 11.82 -9.96 -14.36
CA TYR A 167 11.27 -9.49 -15.63
C TYR A 167 10.39 -10.60 -16.24
N ALA A 168 9.57 -10.24 -17.21
CA ALA A 168 8.82 -11.16 -18.04
C ALA A 168 8.87 -10.70 -19.50
N PHE A 169 8.52 -11.60 -20.42
CA PHE A 169 8.33 -11.28 -21.84
C PHE A 169 6.90 -11.63 -22.24
N ASN A 170 6.31 -10.79 -23.09
CA ASN A 170 5.01 -11.08 -23.67
C ASN A 170 5.12 -12.19 -24.73
N LEU A 171 4.25 -13.18 -24.66
CA LEU A 171 4.01 -14.12 -25.75
C LEU A 171 2.59 -13.87 -26.26
N ILE A 172 2.47 -13.14 -27.38
CA ILE A 172 1.17 -12.83 -27.96
C ILE A 172 0.75 -13.92 -28.93
N HIS A 173 -0.47 -14.43 -28.75
CA HIS A 173 -1.03 -15.39 -29.68
C HIS A 173 -1.20 -14.75 -31.06
N SER A 174 -0.64 -15.40 -32.09
CA SER A 174 -0.69 -14.93 -33.48
C SER A 174 -1.33 -16.01 -34.37
N PRO A 175 -2.67 -16.09 -34.43
CA PRO A 175 -3.38 -17.19 -35.11
C PRO A 175 -3.00 -17.34 -36.59
N SER A 176 -2.77 -16.21 -37.27
CA SER A 176 -2.40 -16.17 -38.69
C SER A 176 -0.93 -16.48 -38.93
N GLU A 177 -0.07 -16.39 -37.91
CA GLU A 177 1.37 -16.54 -38.02
C GLU A 177 1.97 -17.41 -36.89
N PRO A 178 1.63 -18.71 -36.78
CA PRO A 178 2.09 -19.58 -35.69
C PRO A 178 3.61 -19.74 -35.60
N ALA A 179 4.31 -19.55 -36.72
CA ALA A 179 5.77 -19.61 -36.78
C ALA A 179 6.43 -18.50 -35.93
N ILE A 180 5.81 -17.31 -35.83
CA ILE A 180 6.32 -16.21 -35.00
C ILE A 180 6.21 -16.57 -33.52
N GLU A 181 5.06 -17.14 -33.11
CA GLU A 181 4.84 -17.60 -31.74
C GLU A 181 5.84 -18.70 -31.35
N ARG A 182 6.04 -19.69 -32.23
CA ARG A 182 7.04 -20.75 -32.04
C ARG A 182 8.44 -20.16 -31.87
N HIS A 183 8.84 -19.26 -32.76
CA HIS A 183 10.18 -18.67 -32.71
C HIS A 183 10.42 -17.85 -31.44
N ALA A 184 9.41 -17.10 -30.96
CA ALA A 184 9.49 -16.40 -29.69
C ALA A 184 9.71 -17.37 -28.52
N VAL A 185 8.97 -18.49 -28.50
CA VAL A 185 9.18 -19.56 -27.50
C VAL A 185 10.59 -20.14 -27.59
N ASP A 186 11.07 -20.44 -28.79
CA ASP A 186 12.42 -20.97 -28.99
C ASP A 186 13.48 -20.00 -28.44
N LEU A 187 13.32 -18.69 -28.67
CA LEU A 187 14.19 -17.67 -28.07
C LEU A 187 14.10 -17.66 -26.54
N PHE A 188 12.90 -17.75 -25.95
CA PHE A 188 12.74 -17.76 -24.49
C PHE A 188 13.27 -19.03 -23.81
N LEU A 189 13.37 -20.15 -24.54
CA LEU A 189 13.98 -21.38 -24.02
C LEU A 189 15.51 -21.39 -24.16
N ASN A 190 16.05 -20.66 -25.14
CA ASN A 190 17.48 -20.60 -25.42
C ASN A 190 18.25 -19.66 -24.49
N TYR A 191 17.57 -18.69 -23.87
CA TYR A 191 18.14 -17.64 -23.01
C TYR A 191 17.57 -17.71 -21.60
#